data_AF-A0A8T3YN42-F1
#
_entry.id   AF-A0A8T3YN42-F1
#
_cell.length_a   1.000
_cell.length_b   1.000
_cell.length_c   1.000
_cell.angle_alpha   90.00
_cell.angle_beta   90.00
_cell.angle_gamma   90.00
#
_symmetry.space_group_name_H-M   'P 1'
#
loop_
_entity.id
_entity.type
_entity.pdbx_description
1 polymer ?
#
loop_
_entity_poly.entity_id
_entity_poly.type
_entity_poly.pdbx_seq_one_letter_code
_entity_poly.pdbx_strand_id
1 'polypeptide(L)'
;MSFTRYALIILIISIAAYAHEEEKGNLHIRGFDIALQEDQLLAGTNTPLTVTIHEQEGPAQGLLVQGQILDRVKGKEIYYAAVTEAEPGTYTFTWEPSFAGTYYLQYIFRSHDTIIQPTFEITVTDPREAYWLWGSVALGIIALLLGFYASREKKRFNYKTMGIATLIAIALAGLGYSVSTFYAAGGEAGFVVCGAEGCELAVHWHSNVEITVCSEGFDLPLEAGNLDKVHTHKEKGRLHFHSLIKTDTEGVKLLEPEKLRVGQLFDHIGMRFTSTCIGTYCNGDACPDGTVGNLRMTLNGAPHPDLSSYSYKDGDKMNVVFG
;
A
#
# COMPACT_ATOMS: atom_id res chain seq x y z
N MET A 1 -42.48 2.13 -30.82
CA MET A 1 -42.24 1.02 -29.87
C MET A 1 -41.40 1.56 -28.73
N SER A 2 -41.87 1.38 -27.49
CA SER A 2 -41.40 2.13 -26.33
C SER A 2 -40.04 1.68 -25.80
N PHE A 3 -39.13 2.65 -25.62
CA PHE A 3 -37.81 2.50 -24.97
C PHE A 3 -37.88 1.81 -23.60
N THR A 4 -39.03 1.89 -22.92
CA THR A 4 -39.27 1.28 -21.60
C THR A 4 -39.19 -0.25 -21.57
N ARG A 5 -39.36 -0.95 -22.70
CA ARG A 5 -39.26 -2.42 -22.73
C ARG A 5 -37.82 -2.95 -22.79
N TYR A 6 -36.87 -2.17 -23.29
CA TYR A 6 -35.46 -2.57 -23.35
C TYR A 6 -34.73 -2.35 -22.01
N ALA A 7 -35.10 -1.31 -21.26
CA ALA A 7 -34.53 -1.05 -19.93
C ALA A 7 -34.83 -2.17 -18.92
N LEU A 8 -36.01 -2.80 -19.00
CA LEU A 8 -36.40 -3.89 -18.10
C LEU A 8 -35.65 -5.20 -18.40
N ILE A 9 -35.30 -5.46 -19.66
CA ILE A 9 -34.58 -6.68 -20.06
C ILE A 9 -33.10 -6.60 -19.64
N ILE A 10 -32.47 -5.42 -19.70
CA ILE A 10 -31.08 -5.22 -19.23
C ILE A 10 -30.98 -5.38 -17.70
N LEU A 11 -32.01 -4.97 -16.95
CA LEU A 11 -32.06 -5.13 -15.49
C LEU A 11 -32.21 -6.61 -15.06
N ILE A 12 -32.89 -7.45 -15.84
CA ILE A 12 -33.09 -8.87 -15.50
C ILE A 12 -31.83 -9.71 -15.82
N ILE A 13 -31.06 -9.35 -16.86
CA ILE A 13 -29.81 -10.06 -17.20
C ILE A 13 -28.71 -9.79 -16.16
N SER A 14 -28.72 -8.63 -15.49
CA SER A 14 -27.73 -8.29 -14.47
C SER A 14 -27.94 -9.01 -13.13
N ILE A 15 -29.14 -9.56 -12.86
CA ILE A 15 -29.44 -10.30 -11.63
C ILE A 15 -29.06 -11.79 -11.77
N ALA A 16 -29.11 -12.35 -12.99
CA ALA A 16 -28.79 -13.77 -13.22
C ALA A 16 -27.29 -14.10 -13.15
N ALA A 17 -26.39 -13.10 -13.19
CA ALA A 17 -24.94 -13.31 -13.14
C ALA A 17 -24.38 -13.53 -11.72
N TYR A 18 -25.18 -13.33 -10.66
CA TYR A 18 -24.76 -13.48 -9.26
C TYR A 18 -25.10 -14.84 -8.63
N ALA A 19 -25.66 -15.79 -9.38
CA ALA A 19 -26.19 -17.04 -8.81
C ALA A 19 -25.27 -18.28 -8.96
N HIS A 20 -24.04 -18.10 -9.46
CA HIS A 20 -23.04 -19.16 -9.46
C HIS A 20 -21.88 -18.74 -8.56
N GLU A 21 -22.10 -18.87 -7.26
CA GLU A 21 -21.04 -18.89 -6.26
C GLU A 21 -20.26 -20.18 -6.50
N GLU A 22 -19.21 -20.08 -7.31
CA GLU A 22 -18.23 -21.15 -7.48
C GLU A 22 -17.65 -21.41 -6.09
N GLU A 23 -17.77 -22.64 -5.56
CA GLU A 23 -17.18 -23.06 -4.29
C GLU A 23 -15.65 -22.99 -4.37
N LYS A 24 -15.10 -21.78 -4.37
CA LYS A 24 -13.68 -21.53 -4.21
C LYS A 24 -13.36 -21.76 -2.74
N GLY A 25 -12.38 -22.61 -2.48
CA GLY A 25 -11.85 -22.78 -1.13
C GLY A 25 -11.98 -24.18 -0.52
N ASN A 26 -12.52 -25.18 -1.22
CA ASN A 26 -12.54 -26.56 -0.73
C ASN A 26 -11.28 -27.34 -1.20
N LEU A 27 -10.50 -27.87 -0.26
CA LEU A 27 -9.30 -28.67 -0.49
C LEU A 27 -9.38 -29.98 0.27
N HIS A 28 -9.06 -31.09 -0.39
CA HIS A 28 -8.88 -32.39 0.27
C HIS A 28 -7.39 -32.72 0.36
N ILE A 29 -6.83 -32.76 1.59
CA ILE A 29 -5.40 -32.99 1.81
C ILE A 29 -5.21 -34.03 2.90
N ARG A 30 -4.64 -35.19 2.53
CA ARG A 30 -4.26 -36.26 3.49
C ARG A 30 -5.40 -36.74 4.40
N GLY A 31 -6.63 -36.83 3.87
CA GLY A 31 -7.80 -37.27 4.63
C GLY A 31 -8.50 -36.15 5.40
N PHE A 32 -8.08 -34.89 5.22
CA PHE A 32 -8.74 -33.72 5.76
C PHE A 32 -9.49 -32.98 4.64
N ASP A 33 -10.74 -32.65 4.89
CA ASP A 33 -11.53 -31.72 4.10
C ASP A 33 -11.39 -30.32 4.72
N ILE A 34 -10.83 -29.38 3.96
CA ILE A 34 -10.49 -28.05 4.43
C ILE A 34 -11.24 -27.03 3.57
N ALA A 35 -12.03 -26.17 4.19
CA ALA A 35 -12.79 -25.13 3.51
C ALA A 35 -12.42 -23.73 4.02
N LEU A 36 -12.08 -22.82 3.11
CA LEU A 36 -11.95 -21.40 3.44
C LEU A 36 -13.34 -20.75 3.41
N GLN A 37 -13.71 -20.07 4.49
CA GLN A 37 -14.84 -19.15 4.46
C GLN A 37 -14.33 -17.78 3.99
N GLU A 38 -14.58 -17.45 2.72
CA GLU A 38 -14.13 -16.20 2.12
C GLU A 38 -15.19 -15.11 2.31
N ASP A 39 -14.98 -14.24 3.30
CA ASP A 39 -15.67 -12.95 3.33
C ASP A 39 -15.02 -12.01 2.31
N GLN A 40 -15.78 -11.01 1.82
CA GLN A 40 -15.22 -9.98 0.94
C GLN A 40 -14.11 -9.21 1.67
N LEU A 41 -12.86 -9.38 1.24
CA LEU A 41 -11.72 -8.70 1.83
C LEU A 41 -11.60 -7.27 1.28
N LEU A 42 -11.55 -6.30 2.20
CA LEU A 42 -11.42 -4.88 1.87
C LEU A 42 -10.11 -4.31 2.41
N ALA A 43 -9.40 -3.54 1.57
CA ALA A 43 -8.22 -2.80 2.00
C ALA A 43 -8.57 -1.83 3.15
N GLY A 44 -7.74 -1.81 4.19
CA GLY A 44 -7.92 -0.99 5.40
C GLY A 44 -9.03 -1.46 6.34
N THR A 45 -9.57 -2.66 6.15
CA THR A 45 -10.58 -3.25 7.04
C THR A 45 -10.02 -4.48 7.73
N ASN A 46 -10.02 -4.50 9.06
CA ASN A 46 -9.62 -5.68 9.82
C ASN A 46 -10.67 -6.78 9.63
N THR A 47 -10.34 -7.78 8.82
CA THR A 47 -11.29 -8.80 8.36
C THR A 47 -10.92 -10.16 8.95
N PRO A 48 -11.87 -10.91 9.55
CA PRO A 48 -11.61 -12.28 9.97
C PRO A 48 -11.40 -13.19 8.76
N LEU A 49 -10.38 -14.03 8.84
CA LEU A 49 -10.09 -15.11 7.91
C LEU A 49 -10.35 -16.41 8.66
N THR A 50 -11.34 -17.17 8.19
CA THR A 50 -11.82 -18.38 8.86
C THR A 50 -11.64 -19.58 7.96
N VAL A 51 -11.08 -20.66 8.51
CA VAL A 51 -10.95 -21.95 7.84
C VAL A 51 -11.60 -23.03 8.68
N THR A 52 -12.36 -23.92 8.04
CA THR A 52 -12.88 -25.14 8.66
C THR A 52 -12.07 -26.34 8.19
N ILE A 53 -11.85 -27.30 9.09
CA ILE A 53 -11.12 -28.53 8.82
C ILE A 53 -11.82 -29.72 9.46
N HIS A 54 -12.12 -30.72 8.63
CA HIS A 54 -12.81 -31.95 9.01
C HIS A 54 -11.95 -33.17 8.68
N GLU A 55 -11.91 -34.13 9.59
CA GLU A 55 -11.48 -35.51 9.36
C GLU A 55 -12.69 -36.39 8.97
N GLN A 56 -12.44 -37.64 8.59
CA GLN A 56 -13.51 -38.60 8.27
C GLN A 56 -14.52 -38.79 9.42
N GLU A 57 -14.08 -38.67 10.67
CA GLU A 57 -14.90 -38.93 11.86
C GLU A 57 -15.54 -37.66 12.46
N GLY A 58 -15.21 -36.47 11.94
CA GLY A 58 -15.75 -35.20 12.45
C GLY A 58 -14.77 -34.03 12.36
N PRO A 59 -15.07 -32.89 13.03
CA PRO A 59 -14.20 -31.71 13.03
C PRO A 59 -12.84 -31.99 13.69
N ALA A 60 -11.75 -31.53 13.07
CA ALA A 60 -10.39 -31.74 13.57
C ALA A 60 -10.04 -30.71 14.66
N GLN A 61 -9.89 -31.16 15.91
CA GLN A 61 -9.77 -30.30 17.09
C GLN A 61 -8.37 -30.33 17.71
N GLY A 62 -8.04 -29.30 18.49
CA GLY A 62 -6.81 -29.27 19.30
C GLY A 62 -5.53 -29.16 18.46
N LEU A 63 -5.64 -28.66 17.23
CA LEU A 63 -4.51 -28.44 16.35
C LEU A 63 -3.76 -27.16 16.75
N LEU A 64 -2.43 -27.16 16.61
CA LEU A 64 -1.68 -25.92 16.64
C LEU A 64 -1.71 -25.30 15.25
N VAL A 65 -2.37 -24.15 15.12
CA VAL A 65 -2.63 -23.51 13.82
C VAL A 65 -1.98 -22.14 13.74
N GLN A 66 -1.32 -21.91 12.61
CA GLN A 66 -0.72 -20.62 12.24
C GLN A 66 -1.29 -20.16 10.89
N GLY A 67 -1.63 -18.88 10.78
CA GLY A 67 -2.09 -18.26 9.55
C GLY A 67 -0.99 -17.39 8.98
N GLN A 68 -0.82 -17.43 7.66
CA GLN A 68 0.17 -16.67 6.92
C GLN A 68 -0.45 -16.05 5.67
N ILE A 69 -0.06 -14.81 5.38
CA ILE A 69 -0.37 -14.17 4.10
C ILE A 69 0.93 -14.01 3.33
N LEU A 70 0.93 -14.46 2.09
CA LEU A 70 2.02 -14.27 1.15
C LEU A 70 1.58 -13.36 0.01
N ASP A 71 2.46 -12.45 -0.37
CA ASP A 71 2.32 -11.69 -1.60
C ASP A 71 2.38 -12.65 -2.79
N ARG A 72 1.38 -12.62 -3.68
CA ARG A 72 1.30 -13.56 -4.82
C ARG A 72 2.44 -13.38 -5.81
N VAL A 73 2.87 -12.13 -6.03
CA VAL A 73 3.91 -11.80 -7.01
C VAL A 73 5.29 -12.13 -6.45
N LYS A 74 5.53 -11.78 -5.18
CA LYS A 74 6.83 -11.93 -4.52
C LYS A 74 6.99 -13.29 -3.84
N GLY A 75 5.92 -14.05 -3.66
CA GLY A 75 5.90 -15.32 -2.92
C GLY A 75 6.33 -15.21 -1.46
N LYS A 76 6.37 -13.98 -0.92
CA LYS A 76 6.96 -13.68 0.39
C LYS A 76 5.88 -13.51 1.44
N GLU A 77 6.13 -14.04 2.64
CA GLU A 77 5.31 -13.75 3.81
C GLU A 77 5.31 -12.24 4.11
N ILE A 78 4.10 -11.67 4.16
CA ILE A 78 3.85 -10.27 4.51
C ILE A 78 3.11 -10.13 5.85
N TYR A 79 2.51 -11.23 6.33
CA TYR A 79 1.79 -11.27 7.60
C TYR A 79 1.77 -12.69 8.16
N TYR A 80 1.87 -12.81 9.48
CA TYR A 80 1.64 -14.06 10.19
C TYR A 80 0.91 -13.79 11.50
N ALA A 81 0.05 -14.72 11.91
CA ALA A 81 -0.64 -14.66 13.19
C ALA A 81 -0.84 -16.06 13.78
N ALA A 82 -0.86 -16.13 15.10
CA ALA A 82 -1.41 -17.29 15.79
C ALA A 82 -2.93 -17.34 15.53
N VAL A 83 -3.44 -18.53 15.23
CA VAL A 83 -4.86 -18.72 14.90
C VAL A 83 -5.56 -19.33 16.11
N THR A 84 -6.77 -18.85 16.40
CA THR A 84 -7.57 -19.34 17.53
C THR A 84 -8.66 -20.26 17.00
N GLU A 85 -8.86 -21.40 17.66
CA GLU A 85 -10.01 -22.29 17.41
C GLU A 85 -11.26 -21.63 18.02
N ALA A 86 -12.17 -21.17 17.16
CA ALA A 86 -13.40 -20.48 17.57
C ALA A 86 -14.50 -21.49 17.94
N GLU A 87 -14.61 -22.55 17.15
CA GLU A 87 -15.49 -23.70 17.34
C GLU A 87 -14.71 -24.97 16.96
N PRO A 88 -15.13 -26.17 17.40
CA PRO A 88 -14.49 -27.42 17.01
C PRO A 88 -14.23 -27.52 15.50
N GLY A 89 -12.95 -27.54 15.09
CA GLY A 89 -12.56 -27.61 13.68
C GLY A 89 -12.62 -26.29 12.90
N THR A 90 -12.95 -25.17 13.54
CA THR A 90 -13.04 -23.84 12.92
C THR A 90 -11.99 -22.91 13.51
N TYR A 91 -11.09 -22.43 12.66
CA TYR A 91 -9.93 -21.65 13.05
C TYR A 91 -9.96 -20.27 12.40
N THR A 92 -9.80 -19.22 13.21
CA THR A 92 -9.92 -17.83 12.74
C THR A 92 -8.75 -16.96 13.21
N PHE A 93 -8.27 -16.09 12.33
CA PHE A 93 -7.41 -14.95 12.69
C PHE A 93 -7.86 -13.70 11.91
N THR A 94 -7.46 -12.52 12.36
CA THR A 94 -7.84 -11.26 11.69
C THR A 94 -6.67 -10.65 10.95
N TRP A 95 -6.92 -10.10 9.77
CA TRP A 95 -5.93 -9.38 8.99
C TRP A 95 -6.50 -8.07 8.44
N GLU A 96 -5.74 -6.99 8.55
CA GLU A 96 -6.05 -5.68 7.96
C GLU A 96 -5.12 -5.42 6.78
N PRO A 97 -5.52 -5.76 5.55
CA PRO A 97 -4.67 -5.54 4.38
C PRO A 97 -4.51 -4.06 4.10
N SER A 98 -3.27 -3.56 3.99
CA SER A 98 -3.03 -2.16 3.64
C SER A 98 -3.34 -1.84 2.17
N PHE A 99 -3.31 -2.85 1.30
CA PHE A 99 -3.42 -2.69 -0.15
C PHE A 99 -4.34 -3.74 -0.76
N ALA A 100 -5.08 -3.34 -1.80
CA ALA A 100 -5.79 -4.29 -2.66
C ALA A 100 -4.82 -5.11 -3.50
N GLY A 101 -5.26 -6.29 -3.92
CA GLY A 101 -4.44 -7.22 -4.70
C GLY A 101 -4.84 -8.67 -4.47
N THR A 102 -4.15 -9.58 -5.17
CA THR A 102 -4.29 -11.01 -4.97
C THR A 102 -3.17 -11.52 -4.08
N TYR A 103 -3.50 -12.33 -3.09
CA TYR A 103 -2.57 -12.88 -2.11
C TYR A 103 -2.75 -14.39 -1.98
N TYR A 104 -1.76 -15.05 -1.39
CA TYR A 104 -1.90 -16.43 -0.93
C TYR A 104 -2.14 -16.45 0.57
N LEU A 105 -3.24 -17.04 0.99
CA LEU A 105 -3.55 -17.33 2.38
C LEU A 105 -3.15 -18.77 2.67
N GLN A 106 -2.19 -18.98 3.56
CA GLN A 106 -1.73 -20.29 3.98
C GLN A 106 -2.06 -20.52 5.44
N TYR A 107 -2.63 -21.69 5.74
CA TYR A 107 -2.74 -22.17 7.12
C TYR A 107 -1.72 -23.28 7.33
N ILE A 108 -1.09 -23.33 8.50
CA ILE A 108 -0.18 -24.40 8.91
C ILE A 108 -0.81 -25.09 10.11
N PHE A 109 -1.39 -26.27 9.88
CA PHE A 109 -1.94 -27.13 10.92
C PHE A 109 -0.88 -28.12 11.39
N ARG A 110 -0.69 -28.25 12.70
CA ARG A 110 0.21 -29.22 13.31
C ARG A 110 -0.55 -30.10 14.30
N SER A 111 -0.50 -31.41 14.07
CA SER A 111 -0.98 -32.45 15.00
C SER A 111 0.09 -33.51 15.15
N HIS A 112 0.63 -33.67 16.37
CA HIS A 112 1.67 -34.65 16.68
C HIS A 112 2.82 -34.62 15.66
N ASP A 113 2.87 -35.60 14.74
CA ASP A 113 3.92 -35.76 13.72
C ASP A 113 3.51 -35.29 12.31
N THR A 114 2.31 -34.74 12.14
CA THR A 114 1.78 -34.34 10.84
C THR A 114 1.66 -32.83 10.72
N ILE A 115 2.15 -32.30 9.61
CA ILE A 115 2.00 -30.90 9.20
C ILE A 115 1.18 -30.87 7.90
N ILE A 116 0.14 -30.04 7.88
CA ILE A 116 -0.73 -29.81 6.71
C ILE A 116 -0.74 -28.32 6.40
N GLN A 117 -0.55 -27.97 5.13
CA GLN A 117 -0.35 -26.59 4.69
C GLN A 117 -1.22 -26.24 3.48
N PRO A 118 -2.56 -26.10 3.62
CA PRO A 118 -3.38 -25.61 2.53
C PRO A 118 -3.04 -24.17 2.19
N THR A 119 -3.07 -23.86 0.89
CA THR A 119 -2.89 -22.51 0.38
C THR A 119 -4.09 -22.14 -0.47
N PHE A 120 -4.69 -20.99 -0.19
CA PHE A 120 -5.83 -20.42 -0.89
C PHE A 120 -5.40 -19.14 -1.60
N GLU A 121 -5.92 -18.91 -2.81
CA GLU A 121 -5.79 -17.62 -3.48
C GLU A 121 -6.95 -16.72 -3.04
N ILE A 122 -6.64 -15.58 -2.43
CA ILE A 122 -7.63 -14.62 -1.93
C ILE A 122 -7.44 -13.27 -2.64
N THR A 123 -8.53 -12.52 -2.80
CA THR A 123 -8.48 -11.18 -3.43
C THR A 123 -8.96 -10.10 -2.46
N VAL A 124 -8.08 -9.15 -2.15
CA VAL A 124 -8.44 -7.92 -1.43
C VAL A 124 -8.87 -6.87 -2.43
N THR A 125 -10.06 -6.33 -2.24
CA THR A 125 -10.61 -5.25 -3.05
C THR A 125 -10.43 -3.91 -2.34
N ASP A 126 -10.18 -2.83 -3.10
CA ASP A 126 -10.21 -1.49 -2.54
C ASP A 126 -11.60 -0.90 -2.82
N PRO A 127 -12.43 -0.65 -1.79
CA PRO A 127 -13.76 -0.10 -2.01
C PRO A 127 -13.72 1.26 -2.71
N ARG A 128 -12.59 1.99 -2.63
CA ARG A 128 -12.37 3.25 -3.36
C ARG A 128 -12.47 3.06 -4.87
N GLU A 129 -12.01 1.92 -5.42
CA GLU A 129 -12.12 1.64 -6.86
C GLU A 129 -13.59 1.58 -7.32
N ALA A 130 -14.45 0.94 -6.53
CA ALA A 130 -15.87 0.83 -6.84
C ALA A 130 -16.54 2.22 -6.83
N TYR A 131 -16.24 3.06 -5.84
CA TYR A 131 -16.80 4.42 -5.76
C TYR A 131 -16.40 5.30 -6.94
N TRP A 132 -15.19 5.14 -7.48
CA TRP A 132 -14.75 5.89 -8.67
C TRP A 132 -15.49 5.47 -9.93
N LEU A 133 -15.70 4.17 -10.14
CA LEU A 133 -16.47 3.68 -11.28
C LEU A 133 -17.92 4.19 -11.20
N TRP A 134 -18.58 4.04 -10.04
CA TRP A 134 -19.94 4.54 -9.87
C TRP A 134 -20.03 6.06 -9.93
N GLY A 135 -19.05 6.78 -9.39
CA GLY A 135 -18.96 8.24 -9.46
C GLY A 135 -18.83 8.75 -10.88
N SER A 136 -17.97 8.14 -11.71
CA SER A 136 -17.80 8.49 -13.12
C SER A 136 -19.03 8.15 -13.96
N VAL A 137 -19.66 7.00 -13.71
CA VAL A 137 -20.96 6.62 -14.33
C VAL A 137 -22.05 7.62 -13.95
N ALA A 138 -22.18 7.97 -12.66
CA ALA A 138 -23.16 8.94 -12.19
C ALA A 138 -22.95 10.33 -12.82
N LEU A 139 -21.70 10.81 -12.90
CA LEU A 139 -21.35 12.05 -13.59
C LEU A 139 -21.71 12.01 -15.08
N GLY A 140 -21.43 10.89 -15.76
CA GLY A 140 -21.81 10.69 -17.15
C GLY A 140 -23.33 10.73 -17.37
N ILE A 141 -24.10 10.09 -16.48
CA ILE A 141 -25.57 10.11 -16.50
C ILE A 141 -26.09 11.54 -16.25
N ILE A 142 -25.55 12.25 -15.25
CA ILE A 142 -25.93 13.63 -14.94
C ILE A 142 -25.65 14.54 -16.15
N ALA A 143 -24.49 14.42 -16.79
CA ALA A 143 -24.16 15.20 -17.98
C ALA A 143 -25.12 14.93 -19.14
N LEU A 144 -25.49 13.67 -19.37
CA LEU A 144 -26.50 13.28 -20.37
C LEU A 144 -27.87 13.87 -20.06
N LEU A 145 -28.32 13.79 -18.80
CA LEU A 145 -29.60 14.34 -18.36
C LEU A 145 -29.65 15.87 -18.50
N LEU A 146 -28.57 16.56 -18.14
CA LEU A 146 -28.45 18.01 -18.31
C LEU A 146 -28.43 18.41 -19.79
N GLY A 147 -27.74 17.66 -20.64
CA GLY A 147 -27.76 17.85 -22.10
C GLY A 147 -29.17 17.67 -22.68
N PHE A 148 -29.91 16.66 -22.20
CA PHE A 148 -31.29 16.41 -22.60
C PHE A 148 -32.24 17.52 -22.12
N TYR A 149 -32.12 17.95 -20.86
CA TYR A 149 -32.91 19.05 -20.29
C TYR A 149 -32.67 20.36 -21.06
N ALA A 150 -31.42 20.74 -21.28
CA ALA A 150 -31.05 21.94 -22.02
C ALA A 150 -31.54 21.91 -23.48
N SER A 151 -31.62 20.72 -24.09
CA SER A 151 -32.18 20.58 -25.44
C SER A 151 -33.71 20.67 -25.49
N ARG A 152 -34.43 20.44 -24.39
CA ARG A 152 -35.89 20.56 -24.37
C ARG A 152 -36.35 22.02 -24.39
N GLU A 153 -35.62 22.92 -23.72
CA GLU A 153 -35.97 24.35 -23.68
C GLU A 153 -35.58 25.11 -24.96
N LYS A 154 -34.61 24.62 -25.75
CA LYS A 154 -34.23 25.21 -27.04
C LYS A 154 -34.57 24.27 -28.19
N LYS A 155 -35.51 24.67 -29.07
CA LYS A 155 -36.04 23.94 -30.26
C LYS A 155 -35.01 23.39 -31.28
N ARG A 156 -33.70 23.50 -31.05
CA ARG A 156 -32.66 22.92 -31.93
C ARG A 156 -31.57 22.27 -31.08
N PHE A 157 -31.57 20.94 -31.08
CA PHE A 157 -30.54 20.09 -30.51
C PHE A 157 -29.17 20.46 -31.11
N ASN A 158 -28.27 21.05 -30.31
CA ASN A 158 -26.94 21.41 -30.78
C ASN A 158 -26.00 20.20 -30.63
N TYR A 159 -25.88 19.40 -31.68
CA TYR A 159 -25.01 18.23 -31.74
C TYR A 159 -23.55 18.55 -31.37
N LYS A 160 -23.10 19.79 -31.57
CA LYS A 160 -21.75 20.22 -31.16
C LYS A 160 -21.60 20.23 -29.64
N THR A 161 -22.61 20.73 -28.92
CA THR A 161 -22.60 20.76 -27.46
C THR A 161 -22.63 19.34 -26.88
N MET A 162 -23.45 18.44 -27.46
CA MET A 162 -23.44 17.04 -27.04
C MET A 162 -22.09 16.37 -27.32
N GLY A 163 -21.50 16.59 -28.49
CA GLY A 163 -20.18 16.04 -28.83
C GLY A 163 -19.10 16.47 -27.83
N ILE A 164 -19.08 17.75 -27.45
CA ILE A 164 -18.15 18.27 -26.42
C ILE A 164 -18.40 17.61 -25.05
N ALA A 165 -19.67 17.52 -24.62
CA ALA A 165 -20.01 16.89 -23.34
C ALA A 165 -19.59 15.41 -23.29
N THR A 166 -19.80 14.66 -24.37
CA THR A 166 -19.35 13.27 -24.49
C THR A 166 -17.83 13.16 -24.42
N LEU A 167 -17.08 14.03 -25.11
CA LEU A 167 -15.62 14.04 -25.04
C LEU A 167 -15.10 14.32 -23.63
N ILE A 168 -15.72 15.27 -22.91
CA ILE A 168 -15.38 15.57 -21.52
C ILE A 168 -15.65 14.35 -20.63
N ALA A 169 -16.80 13.68 -20.79
CA ALA A 169 -17.13 12.49 -20.02
C ALA A 169 -16.13 11.34 -20.26
N ILE A 170 -15.72 11.11 -21.51
CA ILE A 170 -14.69 10.12 -21.86
C ILE A 170 -13.35 10.48 -21.22
N ALA A 171 -12.93 11.75 -21.30
CA ALA A 171 -11.68 12.21 -20.70
C ALA A 171 -11.67 12.03 -19.17
N LEU A 172 -12.78 12.36 -18.50
CA LEU A 172 -12.93 12.17 -17.05
C LEU A 172 -12.94 10.68 -16.65
N ALA A 173 -13.59 9.81 -17.44
CA ALA A 173 -13.55 8.37 -17.23
C ALA A 173 -12.14 7.80 -17.40
N GLY A 174 -11.41 8.24 -18.42
CA GLY A 174 -10.01 7.85 -18.64
C GLY A 174 -9.07 8.30 -17.52
N LEU A 175 -9.23 9.54 -17.03
CA LEU A 175 -8.50 10.05 -15.87
C LEU A 175 -8.84 9.25 -14.60
N GLY A 176 -10.13 8.98 -14.35
CA GLY A 176 -10.57 8.20 -13.21
C GLY A 176 -9.99 6.77 -13.23
N TYR A 177 -10.03 6.11 -14.38
CA TYR A 177 -9.40 4.80 -14.57
C TYR A 177 -7.88 4.87 -14.30
N SER A 178 -7.19 5.84 -14.88
CA SER A 178 -5.74 6.02 -14.69
C SER A 178 -5.37 6.20 -13.21
N VAL A 179 -6.12 7.03 -12.48
CA VAL A 179 -5.90 7.26 -11.04
C VAL A 179 -6.18 5.99 -10.24
N SER A 180 -7.27 5.28 -10.55
CA SER A 180 -7.60 4.00 -9.90
C SER A 180 -6.47 2.98 -10.08
N THR A 181 -6.03 2.77 -11.32
CA THR A 181 -4.93 1.84 -11.63
C THR A 181 -3.62 2.22 -10.94
N PHE A 182 -3.34 3.52 -10.79
CA PHE A 182 -2.15 3.99 -10.07
C PHE A 182 -2.18 3.58 -8.60
N TYR A 183 -3.32 3.75 -7.92
CA TYR A 183 -3.44 3.36 -6.50
C TYR A 183 -3.50 1.84 -6.32
N ALA A 184 -4.20 1.10 -7.19
CA ALA A 184 -4.24 -0.35 -7.15
C ALA A 184 -2.85 -0.99 -7.36
N ALA A 185 -1.98 -0.35 -8.13
CA ALA A 185 -0.60 -0.78 -8.33
C ALA A 185 0.34 -0.40 -7.17
N GLY A 186 -0.17 0.17 -6.08
CA GLY A 186 0.65 0.59 -4.94
C GLY A 186 1.38 1.91 -5.17
N GLY A 187 0.79 2.85 -5.93
CA GLY A 187 1.42 4.10 -6.34
C GLY A 187 2.04 4.96 -5.23
N GLU A 188 1.63 4.81 -3.97
CA GLU A 188 2.27 5.46 -2.81
C GLU A 188 3.60 4.81 -2.42
N ALA A 189 3.76 3.49 -2.59
CA ALA A 189 4.98 2.74 -2.27
C ALA A 189 6.05 2.80 -3.38
N GLY A 190 5.69 3.34 -4.55
CA GLY A 190 6.48 3.27 -5.77
C GLY A 190 6.15 2.03 -6.61
N PHE A 191 6.47 2.07 -7.90
CA PHE A 191 6.21 0.96 -8.82
C PHE A 191 7.50 0.46 -9.47
N VAL A 192 7.59 -0.85 -9.67
CA VAL A 192 8.74 -1.50 -10.29
C VAL A 192 8.52 -1.56 -11.81
N VAL A 193 9.46 -1.02 -12.57
CA VAL A 193 9.50 -1.10 -14.03
C VAL A 193 10.67 -2.00 -14.43
N CYS A 194 10.37 -3.09 -15.13
CA CYS A 194 11.39 -4.02 -15.63
C CYS A 194 11.59 -3.85 -17.14
N GLY A 195 12.85 -3.76 -17.56
CA GLY A 195 13.28 -3.73 -18.96
C GLY A 195 14.40 -4.73 -19.23
N ALA A 196 14.99 -4.65 -20.43
CA ALA A 196 16.08 -5.54 -20.82
C ALA A 196 17.35 -5.38 -19.95
N GLU A 197 17.53 -4.21 -19.32
CA GLU A 197 18.71 -3.87 -18.51
C GLU A 197 18.53 -4.12 -17.01
N GLY A 198 17.37 -4.63 -16.59
CA GLY A 198 17.02 -4.88 -15.19
C GLY A 198 15.70 -4.26 -14.76
N CYS A 199 15.46 -4.21 -13.45
CA CYS A 199 14.27 -3.60 -12.88
C CYS A 199 14.63 -2.36 -12.06
N GLU A 200 13.80 -1.33 -12.15
CA GLU A 200 13.96 -0.07 -11.44
C GLU A 200 12.70 0.22 -10.64
N LEU A 201 12.87 0.60 -9.37
CA LEU A 201 11.79 1.08 -8.52
C LEU A 201 11.69 2.59 -8.68
N ALA A 202 10.58 3.06 -9.26
CA ALA A 202 10.23 4.47 -9.28
C ALA A 202 9.62 4.84 -7.93
N VAL A 203 10.35 5.62 -7.14
CA VAL A 203 9.93 6.03 -5.80
C VAL A 203 9.69 7.53 -5.72
N HIS A 204 8.78 7.92 -4.85
CA HIS A 204 8.61 9.29 -4.38
C HIS A 204 8.46 9.22 -2.86
N TRP A 205 9.58 9.27 -2.15
CA TRP A 205 9.62 9.04 -0.71
C TRP A 205 9.85 10.33 0.06
N HIS A 206 9.21 10.39 1.22
CA HIS A 206 9.30 11.47 2.17
C HIS A 206 9.66 10.94 3.55
N SER A 207 10.62 11.57 4.22
CA SER A 207 10.89 11.30 5.63
C SER A 207 11.00 12.59 6.42
N ASN A 208 10.58 12.56 7.68
CA ASN A 208 10.68 13.71 8.57
C ASN A 208 11.99 13.63 9.35
N VAL A 209 12.74 14.71 9.39
CA VAL A 209 13.95 14.88 10.20
C VAL A 209 13.76 16.12 11.06
N GLU A 210 13.65 15.91 12.36
CA GLU A 210 13.71 16.96 13.35
C GLU A 210 15.13 17.02 13.90
N ILE A 211 15.71 18.22 13.93
CA ILE A 211 17.06 18.46 14.45
C ILE A 211 16.95 19.49 15.56
N THR A 212 17.48 19.17 16.73
CA THR A 212 17.61 20.08 17.86
C THR A 212 19.07 20.17 18.27
N VAL A 213 19.62 21.37 18.37
CA VAL A 213 21.00 21.62 18.79
C VAL A 213 20.97 22.62 19.94
N CYS A 214 21.48 22.22 21.11
CA CYS A 214 21.53 23.04 22.32
C CYS A 214 20.16 23.64 22.69
N SER A 215 19.11 22.80 22.64
CA SER A 215 17.70 23.15 22.88
C SER A 215 17.06 24.09 21.85
N GLU A 216 17.73 24.39 20.74
CA GLU A 216 17.17 25.16 19.63
C GLU A 216 16.87 24.25 18.43
N GLY A 217 15.70 24.42 17.82
CA GLY A 217 15.34 23.72 16.59
C GLY A 217 16.21 24.20 15.42
N PHE A 218 16.73 23.26 14.65
CA PHE A 218 17.53 23.53 13.46
C PHE A 218 16.74 23.15 12.21
N ASP A 219 16.40 24.14 11.39
CA ASP A 219 15.74 23.92 10.11
C ASP A 219 16.76 23.59 9.02
N LEU A 220 16.56 22.47 8.33
CA LEU A 220 17.28 22.20 7.10
C LEU A 220 16.98 23.28 6.04
N PRO A 221 17.95 23.62 5.17
CA PRO A 221 17.69 24.50 4.04
C PRO A 221 16.59 23.91 3.14
N LEU A 222 15.80 24.76 2.49
CA LEU A 222 14.72 24.32 1.59
C LEU A 222 15.28 24.03 0.20
N GLU A 223 14.83 22.95 -0.43
CA GLU A 223 15.19 22.59 -1.83
C GLU A 223 16.71 22.52 -2.08
N ALA A 224 17.50 22.27 -1.04
CA ALA A 224 18.93 22.04 -1.11
C ALA A 224 19.22 20.55 -1.31
N GLY A 225 20.08 20.26 -2.27
CA GLY A 225 20.27 18.90 -2.74
C GLY A 225 20.53 18.85 -4.24
N ASN A 226 20.78 17.65 -4.76
CA ASN A 226 20.63 17.38 -6.18
C ASN A 226 19.21 16.82 -6.36
N LEU A 227 18.40 17.43 -7.23
CA LEU A 227 17.02 17.01 -7.46
C LEU A 227 16.94 15.59 -8.05
N ASP A 228 17.97 15.12 -8.76
CA ASP A 228 18.03 13.74 -9.24
C ASP A 228 18.44 12.73 -8.14
N LYS A 229 18.65 13.20 -6.90
CA LYS A 229 19.07 12.45 -5.71
C LYS A 229 18.28 12.89 -4.47
N VAL A 230 18.73 12.48 -3.29
CA VAL A 230 18.13 12.94 -2.02
C VAL A 230 18.37 14.43 -1.88
N HIS A 231 17.30 15.16 -1.61
CA HIS A 231 17.32 16.59 -1.36
C HIS A 231 16.33 16.92 -0.24
N THR A 232 16.41 18.14 0.24
CA THR A 232 15.43 18.71 1.18
C THR A 232 14.21 19.19 0.39
N HIS A 233 13.01 19.00 0.92
CA HIS A 233 11.78 19.43 0.24
C HIS A 233 11.46 20.91 0.52
N LYS A 234 10.44 21.45 -0.14
CA LYS A 234 9.87 22.79 0.14
C LYS A 234 9.32 22.96 1.55
N GLU A 235 9.03 21.86 2.26
CA GLU A 235 8.61 21.90 3.67
C GLU A 235 9.79 21.68 4.61
N LYS A 236 9.80 22.42 5.73
CA LYS A 236 10.85 22.35 6.74
C LYS A 236 10.94 20.96 7.36
N GLY A 237 12.17 20.47 7.55
CA GLY A 237 12.44 19.19 8.21
C GLY A 237 11.94 17.98 7.42
N ARG A 238 11.69 18.11 6.11
CA ARG A 238 11.25 17.00 5.26
C ARG A 238 12.32 16.65 4.24
N LEU A 239 12.84 15.42 4.30
CA LEU A 239 13.65 14.87 3.24
C LEU A 239 12.75 14.37 2.13
N HIS A 240 13.22 14.51 0.90
CA HIS A 240 12.51 14.10 -0.28
C HIS A 240 13.46 13.40 -1.26
N PHE A 241 12.97 12.33 -1.87
CA PHE A 241 13.66 11.63 -2.93
C PHE A 241 12.65 11.18 -3.99
N HIS A 242 12.93 11.59 -5.21
CA HIS A 242 12.19 11.18 -6.40
C HIS A 242 13.18 10.71 -7.47
N SER A 243 13.36 9.39 -7.60
CA SER A 243 14.27 8.84 -8.60
C SER A 243 13.96 7.38 -8.89
N LEU A 244 14.66 6.86 -9.89
CA LEU A 244 14.72 5.44 -10.19
C LEU A 244 15.85 4.80 -9.39
N ILE A 245 15.52 3.81 -8.58
CA ILE A 245 16.50 3.01 -7.84
C ILE A 245 16.57 1.64 -8.48
N LYS A 246 17.78 1.19 -8.84
CA LYS A 246 17.95 -0.15 -9.37
C LYS A 246 17.55 -1.19 -8.33
N THR A 247 16.85 -2.21 -8.78
CA THR A 247 16.41 -3.35 -7.98
C THR A 247 16.84 -4.67 -8.62
N ASP A 248 16.82 -5.74 -7.84
CA ASP A 248 16.86 -7.09 -8.40
C ASP A 248 15.66 -7.36 -9.33
N THR A 249 15.70 -8.46 -10.06
CA THR A 249 14.65 -8.84 -11.03
C THR A 249 13.27 -9.04 -10.40
N GLU A 250 13.23 -9.22 -9.07
CA GLU A 250 12.00 -9.37 -8.30
C GLU A 250 11.46 -8.02 -7.81
N GLY A 251 12.22 -6.93 -7.96
CA GLY A 251 11.85 -5.60 -7.47
C GLY A 251 11.86 -5.49 -5.95
N VAL A 252 12.57 -6.38 -5.25
CA VAL A 252 12.53 -6.53 -3.79
C VAL A 252 13.76 -5.91 -3.14
N LYS A 253 14.93 -6.14 -3.70
CA LYS A 253 16.20 -5.68 -3.14
C LYS A 253 16.70 -4.46 -3.90
N LEU A 254 16.88 -3.35 -3.19
CA LEU A 254 17.60 -2.20 -3.75
C LEU A 254 19.06 -2.61 -4.01
N LEU A 255 19.52 -2.40 -5.24
CA LEU A 255 20.90 -2.63 -5.64
C LEU A 255 21.80 -1.41 -5.36
N GLU A 256 21.19 -0.25 -5.12
CA GLU A 256 21.86 1.02 -4.83
C GLU A 256 21.32 1.66 -3.53
N PRO A 257 21.26 0.93 -2.39
CA PRO A 257 20.68 1.45 -1.15
C PRO A 257 21.42 2.69 -0.61
N GLU A 258 22.66 2.91 -1.03
CA GLU A 258 23.46 4.08 -0.68
C GLU A 258 22.87 5.39 -1.19
N LYS A 259 22.08 5.36 -2.27
CA LYS A 259 21.36 6.54 -2.79
C LYS A 259 20.35 7.10 -1.80
N LEU A 260 19.94 6.31 -0.81
CA LEU A 260 18.96 6.69 0.22
C LEU A 260 19.60 6.93 1.59
N ARG A 261 20.94 6.94 1.67
CA ARG A 261 21.60 7.15 2.96
C ARG A 261 21.38 8.56 3.44
N VAL A 262 20.91 8.71 4.68
CA VAL A 262 20.67 10.02 5.31
C VAL A 262 21.95 10.86 5.29
N GLY A 263 23.11 10.27 5.60
CA GLY A 263 24.40 10.98 5.55
C GLY A 263 24.73 11.60 4.19
N GLN A 264 24.26 10.99 3.09
CA GLN A 264 24.54 11.49 1.74
C GLN A 264 23.86 12.84 1.47
N LEU A 265 22.68 13.08 2.07
CA LEU A 265 22.04 14.39 2.03
C LEU A 265 22.87 15.43 2.76
N PHE A 266 23.29 15.12 4.00
CA PHE A 266 24.07 16.02 4.84
C PHE A 266 25.40 16.38 4.17
N ASP A 267 26.08 15.40 3.56
CA ASP A 267 27.26 15.64 2.73
C ASP A 267 26.98 16.62 1.59
N HIS A 268 25.84 16.48 0.90
CA HIS A 268 25.48 17.34 -0.23
C HIS A 268 25.17 18.79 0.20
N ILE A 269 24.53 18.98 1.35
CA ILE A 269 24.28 20.32 1.91
C ILE A 269 25.49 20.89 2.67
N GLY A 270 26.63 20.19 2.66
CA GLY A 270 27.87 20.65 3.29
C GLY A 270 27.85 20.60 4.82
N MET A 271 27.02 19.74 5.40
CA MET A 271 26.88 19.58 6.84
C MET A 271 27.47 18.25 7.29
N ARG A 272 28.37 18.29 8.27
CA ARG A 272 28.91 17.05 8.86
C ARG A 272 27.79 16.31 9.58
N PHE A 273 27.61 15.03 9.31
CA PHE A 273 26.67 14.18 10.03
C PHE A 273 27.26 12.78 10.23
N THR A 274 27.59 12.44 11.48
CA THR A 274 28.19 11.16 11.86
C THR A 274 27.52 10.62 13.12
N SER A 275 27.93 9.45 13.61
CA SER A 275 27.45 8.90 14.89
C SER A 275 27.80 9.75 16.12
N THR A 276 28.69 10.74 15.99
CA THR A 276 29.17 11.56 17.10
C THR A 276 29.11 13.06 16.84
N CYS A 277 28.73 13.51 15.64
CA CYS A 277 28.76 14.92 15.27
C CYS A 277 27.59 15.32 14.37
N ILE A 278 27.09 16.55 14.54
CA ILE A 278 26.18 17.23 13.63
C ILE A 278 26.62 18.69 13.41
N GLY A 279 26.83 19.07 12.15
CA GLY A 279 27.37 20.37 11.78
C GLY A 279 28.75 20.61 12.42
N THR A 280 28.83 21.61 13.30
CA THR A 280 30.06 21.96 14.04
C THR A 280 30.14 21.33 15.43
N TYR A 281 29.09 20.66 15.89
CA TYR A 281 28.99 20.10 17.24
C TYR A 281 29.31 18.60 17.23
N CYS A 282 30.14 18.17 18.17
CA CYS A 282 30.52 16.79 18.42
C CYS A 282 30.33 16.43 19.89
N ASN A 283 30.15 15.14 20.20
CA ASN A 283 30.03 14.66 21.58
C ASN A 283 31.18 15.19 22.45
N GLY A 284 30.83 15.86 23.55
CA GLY A 284 31.79 16.50 24.45
C GLY A 284 31.97 18.00 24.22
N ASP A 285 31.47 18.56 23.12
CA ASP A 285 31.45 20.00 22.91
C ASP A 285 30.45 20.66 23.87
N ALA A 286 30.77 21.88 24.30
CA ALA A 286 29.88 22.66 25.15
C ALA A 286 28.83 23.41 24.33
N CYS A 287 27.59 23.41 24.81
CA CYS A 287 26.54 24.29 24.35
C CYS A 287 26.77 25.74 24.83
N PRO A 288 26.10 26.74 24.25
CA PRO A 288 26.25 28.14 24.64
C PRO A 288 25.96 28.44 26.12
N ASP A 289 25.18 27.58 26.78
CA ASP A 289 24.87 27.66 28.22
C ASP A 289 25.95 27.01 29.11
N GLY A 290 27.01 26.45 28.52
CA GLY A 290 28.10 25.78 29.20
C GLY A 290 27.87 24.28 29.48
N THR A 291 26.70 23.73 29.12
CA THR A 291 26.44 22.29 29.30
C THR A 291 27.22 21.47 28.27
N VAL A 292 27.75 20.31 28.67
CA VAL A 292 28.45 19.41 27.74
C VAL A 292 27.41 18.59 26.98
N GLY A 293 27.33 18.80 25.67
CA GLY A 293 26.34 18.17 24.81
C GLY A 293 26.74 16.77 24.34
N ASN A 294 25.73 15.92 24.12
CA ASN A 294 25.91 14.62 23.47
C ASN A 294 24.86 14.44 22.36
N LEU A 295 25.31 13.93 21.21
CA LEU A 295 24.46 13.55 20.10
C LEU A 295 23.67 12.29 20.46
N ARG A 296 22.35 12.41 20.34
CA ARG A 296 21.38 11.33 20.48
C ARG A 296 20.52 11.32 19.23
N MET A 297 20.27 10.12 18.73
CA MET A 297 19.48 9.94 17.52
C MET A 297 18.43 8.88 17.76
N THR A 298 17.22 9.11 17.25
CA THR A 298 16.15 8.13 17.25
C THR A 298 15.56 7.99 15.86
N LEU A 299 15.16 6.77 15.53
CA LEU A 299 14.41 6.41 14.33
C LEU A 299 13.09 5.81 14.77
N ASN A 300 11.97 6.43 14.36
CA ASN A 300 10.62 6.00 14.71
C ASN A 300 10.43 5.81 16.23
N GLY A 301 11.06 6.67 17.03
CA GLY A 301 11.03 6.66 18.50
C GLY A 301 12.02 5.70 19.17
N ALA A 302 12.69 4.82 18.42
CA ALA A 302 13.70 3.91 18.95
C ALA A 302 15.10 4.52 18.85
N PRO A 303 15.99 4.35 19.85
CA PRO A 303 17.38 4.79 19.75
C PRO A 303 18.09 4.18 18.52
N HIS A 304 18.84 5.00 17.79
CA HIS A 304 19.61 4.56 16.63
C HIS A 304 21.05 5.11 16.71
N PRO A 305 22.09 4.27 16.78
CA PRO A 305 23.45 4.73 17.08
C PRO A 305 24.13 5.46 15.92
N ASP A 306 23.69 5.24 14.68
CA ASP A 306 24.28 5.87 13.50
C ASP A 306 23.24 6.07 12.39
N LEU A 307 22.60 7.24 12.37
CA LEU A 307 21.70 7.58 11.25
C LEU A 307 22.45 7.91 9.97
N SER A 308 23.74 8.28 10.00
CA SER A 308 24.48 8.65 8.79
C SER A 308 24.65 7.49 7.82
N SER A 309 24.68 6.25 8.34
CA SER A 309 24.71 5.03 7.54
C SER A 309 23.33 4.47 7.19
N TYR A 310 22.26 5.01 7.77
CA TYR A 310 20.91 4.49 7.60
C TYR A 310 20.34 4.89 6.23
N SER A 311 19.80 3.92 5.49
CA SER A 311 19.00 4.16 4.28
C SER A 311 17.54 4.33 4.68
N TYR A 312 17.00 5.53 4.54
CA TYR A 312 15.65 5.82 5.02
C TYR A 312 14.57 5.23 4.11
N LYS A 313 13.40 5.02 4.71
CA LYS A 313 12.18 4.56 4.05
C LYS A 313 11.15 5.68 4.03
N ASP A 314 10.17 5.53 3.15
CA ASP A 314 9.01 6.43 3.15
C ASP A 314 8.31 6.43 4.53
N GLY A 315 7.96 7.62 5.00
CA GLY A 315 7.28 7.83 6.28
C GLY A 315 8.17 7.78 7.52
N ASP A 316 9.47 7.48 7.40
CA ASP A 316 10.37 7.46 8.56
C ASP A 316 10.38 8.80 9.31
N LYS A 317 10.43 8.73 10.64
CA LYS A 317 10.56 9.88 11.54
C LYS A 317 11.89 9.79 12.28
N MET A 318 12.80 10.68 11.92
CA MET A 318 14.11 10.80 12.52
C MET A 318 14.13 12.01 13.46
N ASN A 319 14.71 11.82 14.64
CA ASN A 319 14.99 12.92 15.57
C ASN A 319 16.47 12.89 15.92
N VAL A 320 17.15 14.02 15.72
CA VAL A 320 18.56 14.23 16.02
C VAL A 320 18.68 15.32 17.05
N VAL A 321 19.18 14.99 18.23
CA VAL A 321 19.31 15.91 19.36
C VAL A 321 20.77 16.00 19.77
N PHE A 322 21.33 17.21 19.78
CA PHE A 322 22.59 17.53 20.43
C PHE A 322 22.35 18.43 21.65
N GLY A 323 22.83 18.01 22.82
CA GLY A 323 22.72 18.73 24.08
C GLY A 323 22.57 17.79 25.27
#